data_AF-A0A0F9IPP6-F1
#
_entry.id   AF-A0A0F9IPP6-F1
#
_cell.length_a   1.000
_cell.length_b   1.000
_cell.length_c   1.000
_cell.angle_alpha   90.00
_cell.angle_beta   90.00
_cell.angle_gamma   90.00
#
_symmetry.space_group_name_H-M   'P 1'
#
loop_
_entity.id
_entity.type
_entity.pdbx_description
1 polymer ?
#
loop_
_entity_poly.entity_id
_entity_poly.type
_entity_poly.pdbx_seq_one_letter_code
_entity_poly.pdbx_strand_id
1 'polypeptide(L)'
;MKIFNKNRMFSVSYFALAYMVIGSIFVFGRVLFAEAPEPDPFFLELEELYRGDKKYKQLPFELDDPHKRLKNGPTLKNVIHKANKEWLKKWISNPPEMVPNARMPRLMLNDDEIEAVLAYLTSIADNELPKQEWDPYLSKHEDEMSDEEYEKMDVLVSGGKAVWGRAR
;
A
#
# COMPACT_ATOMS: atom_id res chain seq x y z
N MET A 1 11.27 -90.12 -51.36
CA MET A 1 11.32 -89.91 -49.90
C MET A 1 12.34 -88.82 -49.60
N LYS A 2 11.93 -87.54 -49.54
CA LYS A 2 12.84 -86.43 -49.18
C LYS A 2 12.64 -86.13 -47.70
N ILE A 3 13.64 -86.46 -46.88
CA ILE A 3 13.67 -86.20 -45.44
C ILE A 3 13.76 -84.68 -45.27
N PHE A 4 12.64 -84.03 -45.01
CA PHE A 4 12.60 -82.59 -44.73
C PHE A 4 13.32 -82.34 -43.41
N ASN A 5 14.40 -81.56 -43.47
CA ASN A 5 15.26 -81.24 -42.35
C ASN A 5 14.52 -80.34 -41.34
N LYS A 6 13.89 -80.98 -40.34
CA LYS A 6 13.02 -80.37 -39.31
C LYS A 6 13.68 -79.15 -38.64
N ASN A 7 15.01 -79.17 -38.48
CA ASN A 7 15.79 -78.11 -37.85
C ASN A 7 15.77 -76.77 -38.61
N ARG A 8 15.64 -76.79 -39.95
CA ARG A 8 15.51 -75.57 -40.75
C ARG A 8 14.11 -74.95 -40.69
N MET A 9 13.07 -75.75 -40.46
CA MET A 9 11.72 -75.21 -40.28
C MET A 9 11.56 -74.54 -38.90
N PHE A 10 12.17 -75.11 -37.86
CA PHE A 10 12.16 -74.52 -36.52
C PHE A 10 12.93 -73.19 -36.45
N SER A 11 14.06 -73.05 -37.14
CA SER A 11 14.79 -71.78 -37.17
C SER A 11 14.03 -70.67 -37.92
N VAL A 12 13.43 -70.98 -39.08
CA VAL A 12 12.63 -70.02 -39.86
C VAL A 12 11.38 -69.59 -39.09
N SER A 13 10.72 -70.51 -38.39
CA SER A 13 9.61 -70.21 -37.47
C SER A 13 10.03 -69.27 -36.33
N TYR A 14 11.22 -69.49 -35.78
CA TYR A 14 11.75 -68.66 -34.69
C TYR A 14 12.05 -67.23 -35.17
N PHE A 15 12.61 -67.07 -36.37
CA PHE A 15 12.81 -65.75 -36.97
C PHE A 15 11.48 -65.04 -37.26
N ALA A 16 10.46 -65.73 -37.77
CA ALA A 16 9.15 -65.14 -38.01
C ALA A 16 8.47 -64.65 -36.72
N LEU A 17 8.56 -65.43 -35.64
CA LEU A 17 8.07 -65.02 -34.32
C LEU A 17 8.87 -63.84 -33.76
N ALA A 18 10.19 -63.84 -33.92
CA ALA A 18 11.03 -62.72 -33.51
C ALA A 18 10.66 -61.42 -34.25
N TYR A 19 10.44 -61.47 -35.56
CA TYR A 19 10.00 -60.31 -36.33
C TYR A 19 8.59 -59.83 -35.95
N MET A 20 7.68 -60.74 -35.58
CA MET A 20 6.37 -60.36 -35.03
C MET A 20 6.49 -59.66 -33.66
N VAL A 21 7.37 -60.16 -32.78
CA VAL A 21 7.62 -59.55 -31.47
C VAL A 21 8.30 -58.18 -31.62
N ILE A 22 9.30 -58.07 -32.49
CA ILE A 22 9.98 -56.80 -32.79
C ILE A 22 9.01 -55.80 -33.43
N GLY A 23 8.16 -56.27 -34.36
CA GLY A 23 7.11 -55.45 -34.97
C GLY A 23 6.07 -54.97 -33.95
N SER A 24 5.68 -55.84 -33.01
CA SER A 24 4.77 -55.49 -31.92
C SER A 24 5.39 -54.45 -30.97
N ILE A 25 6.68 -54.59 -30.62
CA ILE A 25 7.43 -53.61 -29.83
C ILE A 25 7.53 -52.27 -30.57
N PHE A 26 7.72 -52.29 -31.89
CA PHE A 26 7.82 -51.06 -32.69
C PHE A 26 6.48 -50.33 -32.86
N VAL A 27 5.38 -51.08 -32.95
CA VAL A 27 4.01 -50.52 -33.02
C VAL A 27 3.53 -50.03 -31.66
N PHE A 28 3.76 -50.77 -30.57
CA PHE A 28 3.38 -50.35 -29.22
C PHE A 28 4.29 -49.27 -28.63
N GLY A 29 5.58 -49.23 -29.02
CA GLY A 29 6.53 -48.21 -28.56
C GLY A 29 6.17 -46.78 -28.98
N ARG A 30 5.38 -46.61 -30.04
CA ARG A 30 4.89 -45.29 -30.50
C ARG A 30 3.80 -44.69 -29.62
N VAL A 31 3.14 -45.47 -28.74
CA VAL A 31 2.01 -45.00 -27.93
C VAL A 31 2.44 -44.50 -26.54
N LEU A 32 3.64 -44.84 -26.07
CA LEU A 32 4.08 -44.53 -24.69
C LEU A 32 4.89 -43.23 -24.55
N PHE A 33 5.13 -42.49 -25.64
CA PHE A 33 5.83 -41.19 -25.62
C PHE A 33 4.98 -40.08 -26.24
N ALA A 34 3.70 -40.02 -25.88
CA ALA A 34 2.98 -38.75 -25.94
C ALA A 34 3.32 -38.00 -24.65
N GLU A 35 4.39 -37.23 -24.67
CA GLU A 35 4.64 -36.21 -23.63
C GLU A 35 3.41 -35.30 -23.63
N ALA A 36 2.72 -35.22 -22.48
CA ALA A 36 1.54 -34.36 -22.39
C ALA A 36 1.95 -32.95 -22.81
N PRO A 37 1.17 -32.25 -23.65
CA PRO A 37 1.52 -30.90 -24.05
C PRO A 37 1.73 -30.07 -22.79
N GLU A 38 2.90 -29.46 -22.66
CA GLU A 38 3.16 -28.54 -21.55
C GLU A 38 2.06 -27.46 -21.58
N PRO A 39 1.37 -27.20 -20.46
CA PRO A 39 0.31 -26.22 -20.43
C PRO A 39 0.89 -24.86 -20.82
N ASP A 40 0.16 -24.11 -21.66
CA ASP A 40 0.62 -22.81 -22.13
C ASP A 40 1.11 -21.96 -20.94
N PRO A 41 2.29 -21.31 -21.05
CA PRO A 41 2.83 -20.47 -19.99
C PRO A 41 1.83 -19.40 -19.51
N PHE A 42 0.99 -18.93 -20.41
CA PHE A 42 -0.09 -17.99 -20.13
C PHE A 42 -1.18 -18.57 -19.22
N PHE A 43 -1.55 -19.84 -19.40
CA PHE A 43 -2.54 -20.50 -18.54
C PHE A 43 -2.00 -20.72 -17.13
N LEU A 44 -0.72 -21.06 -17.00
CA LEU A 44 -0.04 -21.16 -15.70
C LEU A 44 -0.03 -19.80 -14.98
N GLU A 45 0.27 -18.71 -15.68
CA GLU A 45 0.25 -17.36 -15.12
C GLU A 45 -1.16 -16.95 -14.64
N LEU A 46 -2.18 -17.24 -15.46
CA LEU A 46 -3.58 -16.99 -15.09
C LEU A 46 -4.01 -17.81 -13.89
N GLU A 47 -3.69 -19.12 -13.87
CA GLU A 47 -4.02 -19.98 -12.75
C GLU A 47 -3.33 -19.48 -11.47
N GLU A 48 -2.07 -19.08 -11.53
CA GLU A 48 -1.33 -18.52 -10.41
C GLU A 48 -1.90 -17.16 -9.93
N LEU A 49 -2.47 -16.36 -10.85
CA LEU A 49 -3.15 -15.10 -10.54
C LEU A 49 -4.51 -15.34 -9.84
N TYR A 50 -5.29 -16.31 -10.30
CA TYR A 50 -6.65 -16.59 -9.78
C TYR A 50 -6.67 -17.57 -8.59
N ARG A 51 -5.64 -18.39 -8.41
CA ARG A 51 -5.48 -19.31 -7.26
C ARG A 51 -5.34 -18.56 -5.92
N GLY A 52 -4.99 -17.27 -5.96
CA GLY A 52 -4.96 -16.39 -4.78
C GLY A 52 -3.69 -16.50 -3.94
N ASP A 53 -2.69 -17.28 -4.38
CA ASP A 53 -1.40 -17.42 -3.69
C ASP A 53 -0.53 -16.15 -3.80
N LYS A 54 -0.69 -15.39 -4.90
CA LYS A 54 -0.05 -14.08 -5.06
C LYS A 54 -0.78 -13.08 -4.16
N LYS A 55 -0.08 -12.57 -3.12
CA LYS A 55 -0.48 -11.36 -2.39
C LYS A 55 -0.73 -10.26 -3.43
N TYR A 56 -1.99 -9.92 -3.64
CA TYR A 56 -2.38 -8.84 -4.54
C TYR A 56 -1.61 -7.57 -4.18
N LYS A 57 -1.34 -6.75 -5.21
CA LYS A 57 -0.80 -5.41 -5.04
C LYS A 57 -1.73 -4.66 -4.09
N GLN A 58 -1.22 -4.33 -2.90
CA GLN A 58 -1.99 -3.58 -1.91
C GLN A 58 -2.60 -2.37 -2.62
N LEU A 59 -3.90 -2.15 -2.41
CA LEU A 59 -4.58 -1.01 -3.00
C LEU A 59 -3.76 0.25 -2.68
N PRO A 60 -3.67 1.23 -3.60
CA PRO A 60 -2.96 2.48 -3.33
C PRO A 60 -3.65 3.33 -2.24
N PHE A 61 -4.76 2.83 -1.68
CA PHE A 61 -5.48 3.42 -0.57
C PHE A 61 -5.93 2.32 0.39
N GLU A 62 -5.94 2.65 1.68
CA GLU A 62 -6.50 1.80 2.72
C GLU A 62 -8.04 1.93 2.69
N LEU A 63 -8.76 0.81 2.81
CA LEU A 63 -10.22 0.86 2.90
C LEU A 63 -10.61 1.50 4.24
N ASP A 64 -11.46 2.52 4.19
CA ASP A 64 -12.03 3.09 5.40
C ASP A 64 -12.87 2.03 6.13
N ASP A 65 -12.54 1.78 7.40
CA ASP A 65 -13.30 0.87 8.25
C ASP A 65 -14.73 1.40 8.44
N PRO A 66 -15.78 0.64 8.04
CA PRO A 66 -17.17 1.08 8.15
C PRO A 66 -17.63 1.30 9.60
N HIS A 67 -16.92 0.74 10.58
CA HIS A 67 -17.18 0.93 12.00
C HIS A 67 -16.31 2.00 12.65
N LYS A 68 -15.41 2.63 11.88
CA LYS A 68 -14.59 3.75 12.37
C LYS A 68 -15.49 4.93 12.64
N ARG A 69 -15.69 5.25 13.92
CA ARG A 69 -16.41 6.47 14.31
C ARG A 69 -15.71 7.68 13.71
N LEU A 70 -16.48 8.52 12.99
CA LEU A 70 -15.95 9.79 12.52
C LEU A 70 -15.43 10.58 13.73
N LYS A 71 -14.23 11.12 13.60
CA LYS A 71 -13.63 11.93 14.64
C LYS A 71 -14.45 13.23 14.76
N ASN A 72 -15.20 13.38 15.85
CA ASN A 72 -16.14 14.48 16.06
C ASN A 72 -15.46 15.86 16.22
N GLY A 73 -14.13 15.92 16.34
CA GLY A 73 -13.38 17.16 16.42
C GLY A 73 -11.86 16.94 16.53
N PRO A 74 -11.07 18.02 16.41
CA PRO A 74 -9.64 17.99 16.67
C PRO A 74 -9.34 17.71 18.15
N THR A 75 -8.08 17.40 18.46
CA THR A 75 -7.63 17.35 19.86
C THR A 75 -7.68 18.74 20.48
N LEU A 76 -8.14 18.83 21.73
CA LEU A 76 -8.13 20.07 22.51
C LEU A 76 -6.84 20.23 23.32
N LYS A 77 -5.93 19.24 23.27
CA LYS A 77 -4.61 19.35 23.89
C LYS A 77 -3.90 20.56 23.28
N ASN A 78 -3.34 21.42 24.14
CA ASN A 78 -2.58 22.61 23.75
C ASN A 78 -3.39 23.69 23.00
N VAL A 79 -4.73 23.67 23.06
CA VAL A 79 -5.56 24.70 22.40
C VAL A 79 -5.29 26.12 22.94
N ILE A 80 -4.89 26.22 24.21
CA ILE A 80 -4.58 27.49 24.89
C ILE A 80 -3.37 28.21 24.25
N HIS A 81 -2.44 27.47 23.64
CA HIS A 81 -1.29 28.05 22.95
C HIS A 81 -1.63 28.58 21.55
N LYS A 82 -2.77 28.17 20.99
CA LYS A 82 -3.20 28.54 19.63
C LYS A 82 -4.27 29.64 19.63
N ALA A 83 -5.17 29.62 20.61
CA ALA A 83 -6.31 30.52 20.67
C ALA A 83 -6.29 31.40 21.92
N ASN A 84 -6.74 32.65 21.79
CA ASN A 84 -6.88 33.55 22.92
C ASN A 84 -7.97 33.05 23.90
N LYS A 85 -7.77 33.24 25.21
CA LYS A 85 -8.73 32.90 26.27
C LYS A 85 -10.09 33.56 26.05
N GLU A 86 -10.14 34.83 25.66
CA GLU A 86 -11.42 35.52 25.40
C GLU A 86 -12.17 34.91 24.22
N TRP A 87 -11.42 34.53 23.18
CA TRP A 87 -11.97 33.84 22.01
C TRP A 87 -12.53 32.47 22.40
N LEU A 88 -11.81 31.72 23.24
CA LEU A 88 -12.27 30.42 23.75
C LEU A 88 -13.51 30.55 24.63
N LYS A 89 -13.60 31.58 25.49
CA LYS A 89 -14.79 31.86 26.30
C LYS A 89 -16.02 32.08 25.41
N LYS A 90 -15.90 32.94 24.40
CA LYS A 90 -16.97 33.20 23.42
C LYS A 90 -17.32 31.95 22.60
N TRP A 91 -16.30 31.20 22.17
CA TRP A 91 -16.47 29.96 21.41
C TRP A 91 -17.25 28.90 22.18
N ILE A 92 -16.92 28.65 23.45
CA ILE A 92 -17.60 27.66 24.29
C ILE A 92 -19.04 28.11 24.60
N SER A 93 -19.25 29.41 24.80
CA SER A 93 -20.57 30.00 25.05
C SER A 93 -21.51 29.82 23.85
N ASN A 94 -21.08 30.24 22.65
CA ASN A 94 -21.92 30.19 21.44
C ASN A 94 -21.10 29.95 20.15
N PRO A 95 -20.77 28.68 19.82
CA PRO A 95 -19.98 28.37 18.62
C PRO A 95 -20.58 28.86 17.29
N PRO A 96 -21.90 28.71 17.03
CA PRO A 96 -22.52 29.15 15.77
C PRO A 96 -22.45 30.65 15.50
N GLU A 97 -22.30 31.47 16.55
CA GLU A 97 -22.16 32.94 16.42
C GLU A 97 -20.73 33.33 15.99
N MET A 98 -19.73 32.57 16.46
CA MET A 98 -18.33 32.83 16.15
C MET A 98 -17.91 32.29 14.78
N VAL A 99 -18.40 31.10 14.39
CA VAL A 99 -18.14 30.49 13.09
C VAL A 99 -19.46 30.04 12.47
N PRO A 100 -19.86 30.62 11.32
CA PRO A 100 -21.06 30.15 10.61
C PRO A 100 -20.83 28.70 10.17
N ASN A 101 -21.81 27.83 10.42
CA ASN A 101 -21.74 26.38 10.20
C ASN A 101 -20.82 25.59 11.16
N ALA A 102 -20.56 26.11 12.36
CA ALA A 102 -19.91 25.34 13.42
C ALA A 102 -20.69 24.04 13.71
N ARG A 103 -20.02 22.87 13.67
CA ARG A 103 -20.60 21.57 14.05
C ARG A 103 -20.71 21.39 15.56
N MET A 104 -20.00 22.20 16.34
CA MET A 104 -20.04 22.15 17.80
C MET A 104 -21.38 22.73 18.29
N PRO A 105 -22.19 21.97 19.06
CA PRO A 105 -23.46 22.45 19.58
C PRO A 105 -23.26 23.45 20.73
N ARG A 106 -24.29 24.25 21.01
CA ARG A 106 -24.32 25.12 22.20
C ARG A 106 -24.52 24.27 23.45
N LEU A 107 -23.61 24.37 24.41
CA LEU A 107 -23.61 23.55 25.62
C LEU A 107 -24.46 24.11 26.77
N MET A 108 -24.98 25.35 26.63
CA MET A 108 -25.79 26.04 27.64
C MET A 108 -25.13 26.11 29.03
N LEU A 109 -23.81 26.33 29.04
CA LEU A 109 -23.02 26.48 30.25
C LEU A 109 -23.14 27.89 30.83
N ASN A 110 -23.06 28.00 32.16
CA ASN A 110 -22.94 29.28 32.85
C ASN A 110 -21.51 29.83 32.75
N ASP A 111 -21.34 31.14 33.00
CA ASP A 111 -20.02 31.78 32.92
C ASP A 111 -18.98 31.14 33.84
N ASP A 112 -19.37 30.76 35.07
CA ASP A 112 -18.50 30.07 36.03
C ASP A 112 -18.06 28.68 35.52
N GLU A 113 -18.97 27.95 34.86
CA GLU A 113 -18.66 26.65 34.27
C GLU A 113 -17.71 26.77 33.08
N ILE A 114 -17.90 27.80 32.26
CA ILE A 114 -17.00 28.10 31.13
C ILE A 114 -15.59 28.42 31.65
N GLU A 115 -15.48 29.16 32.74
CA GLU A 115 -14.20 29.44 33.40
C GLU A 115 -13.55 28.18 33.96
N ALA A 116 -14.33 27.28 34.57
CA ALA A 116 -13.83 25.98 35.02
C ALA A 116 -13.30 25.13 33.84
N VAL A 117 -14.01 25.12 32.70
CA VAL A 117 -13.54 24.44 31.48
C VAL A 117 -12.24 25.06 30.96
N LEU A 118 -12.14 26.39 30.94
CA LEU A 118 -10.90 27.09 30.54
C LEU A 118 -9.73 26.76 31.46
N ALA A 119 -9.96 26.70 32.77
CA ALA A 119 -8.96 26.29 33.75
C ALA A 119 -8.50 24.84 33.49
N TYR A 120 -9.43 23.94 33.20
CA TYR A 120 -9.12 22.57 32.81
C TYR A 120 -8.30 22.50 31.51
N LEU A 121 -8.71 23.23 30.46
CA LEU A 121 -7.97 23.31 29.19
C LEU A 121 -6.55 23.84 29.37
N THR A 122 -6.34 24.72 30.36
CA THR A 122 -5.02 25.21 30.75
C THR A 122 -4.21 24.13 31.47
N SER A 123 -4.83 23.33 32.34
CA SER A 123 -4.15 22.25 33.08
C SER A 123 -3.69 21.07 32.21
N ILE A 124 -4.38 20.80 31.09
CA ILE A 124 -4.00 19.73 30.16
C ILE A 124 -2.96 20.18 29.13
N ALA A 125 -2.67 21.48 29.06
CA ALA A 125 -1.70 22.01 28.12
C ALA A 125 -0.29 21.66 28.58
N ASP A 126 0.53 21.19 27.64
CA ASP A 126 1.95 21.00 27.88
C ASP A 126 2.61 22.37 28.10
N ASN A 127 3.57 22.44 29.01
CA ASN A 127 4.31 23.68 29.30
C ASN A 127 5.14 24.15 28.10
N GLU A 128 5.61 23.21 27.28
CA GLU A 128 6.48 23.47 26.14
C GLU A 128 5.90 22.81 24.89
N LEU A 129 5.83 23.58 23.79
CA LEU A 129 5.53 23.04 22.47
C LEU A 129 6.84 22.63 21.79
N PRO A 130 6.86 21.52 21.02
CA PRO A 130 8.00 21.20 20.20
C PRO A 130 8.26 22.37 19.26
N LYS A 131 9.42 23.01 19.40
CA LYS A 131 9.83 24.08 18.51
C LYS A 131 10.13 23.43 17.15
N GLN A 132 9.40 23.84 16.13
CA GLN A 132 9.74 23.47 14.76
C GLN A 132 11.04 24.19 14.42
N GLU A 133 12.14 23.44 14.38
CA GLU A 133 13.41 23.92 13.87
C GLU A 133 13.35 23.85 12.35
N TRP A 134 13.69 24.97 11.71
CA TRP A 134 13.80 25.07 10.27
C TRP A 134 15.29 25.09 9.92
N ASP A 135 15.65 24.47 8.81
CA ASP A 135 17.03 24.53 8.34
C ASP A 135 17.44 26.00 8.10
N PRO A 136 18.64 26.43 8.53
CA PRO A 136 19.05 27.83 8.43
C PRO A 136 19.02 28.37 6.99
N TYR A 137 19.32 27.52 6.00
CA TYR A 137 19.37 27.92 4.58
C TYR A 137 17.99 28.30 4.02
N LEU A 138 16.88 27.83 4.60
CA LEU A 138 15.53 28.21 4.16
C LEU A 138 15.24 29.71 4.31
N SER A 139 16.00 30.39 5.19
CA SER A 139 15.87 31.82 5.44
C SER A 139 16.93 32.66 4.73
N LYS A 140 17.95 32.04 4.12
CA LYS A 140 19.01 32.75 3.37
C LYS A 140 18.47 33.23 2.02
N HIS A 141 19.06 34.30 1.51
CA HIS A 141 18.85 34.69 0.12
C HIS A 141 19.61 33.76 -0.83
N GLU A 142 19.13 33.67 -2.08
CA GLU A 142 19.67 32.77 -3.12
C GLU A 142 21.15 33.06 -3.43
N ASP A 143 21.54 34.34 -3.42
CA ASP A 143 22.92 34.80 -3.65
C ASP A 143 23.88 34.51 -2.48
N GLU A 144 23.34 34.26 -1.29
CA GLU A 144 24.10 33.91 -0.08
C GLU A 144 24.15 32.39 0.18
N MET A 145 23.49 31.61 -0.68
CA MET A 145 23.33 30.17 -0.57
C MET A 145 24.52 29.43 -1.19
N SER A 146 25.00 28.37 -0.55
CA SER A 146 25.97 27.49 -1.22
C SER A 146 25.30 26.64 -2.30
N ASP A 147 26.06 26.14 -3.27
CA ASP A 147 25.53 25.25 -4.33
C ASP A 147 24.78 24.03 -3.74
N GLU A 148 25.27 23.48 -2.62
CA GLU A 148 24.63 22.35 -1.93
C GLU A 148 23.31 22.75 -1.25
N GLU A 149 23.24 23.96 -0.68
CA GLU A 149 22.02 24.51 -0.09
C GLU A 149 21.00 24.83 -1.20
N TYR A 150 21.48 25.30 -2.36
CA TYR A 150 20.69 25.58 -3.55
C TYR A 150 20.03 24.32 -4.08
N GLU A 151 20.80 23.24 -4.20
CA GLU A 151 20.28 21.94 -4.65
C GLU A 151 19.22 21.38 -3.69
N LYS A 152 19.42 21.52 -2.38
CA LYS A 152 18.40 21.15 -1.37
C LYS A 152 17.13 21.99 -1.52
N MET A 153 17.26 23.30 -1.75
CA MET A 153 16.12 24.16 -2.02
C MET A 153 15.38 23.76 -3.29
N ASP A 154 16.09 23.47 -4.37
CA ASP A 154 15.50 23.09 -5.65
C ASP A 154 14.68 21.79 -5.54
N VAL A 155 15.20 20.79 -4.81
CA VAL A 155 14.46 19.55 -4.50
C VAL A 155 13.17 19.84 -3.71
N LEU A 156 13.20 20.79 -2.77
CA LEU A 156 12.01 21.16 -2.01
C LEU A 156 10.98 21.92 -2.86
N VAL A 157 11.45 22.83 -3.72
CA VAL A 157 10.59 23.64 -4.59
C VAL A 157 9.96 22.79 -5.69
N SER A 158 10.73 21.92 -6.35
CA SER A 158 10.22 20.97 -7.34
C SER A 158 9.19 20.00 -6.74
N GLY A 159 9.32 19.68 -5.45
CA GLY A 159 8.33 18.93 -4.68
C GLY A 159 7.12 19.74 -4.18
N GLY A 160 7.05 21.05 -4.48
CA GLY A 160 5.97 21.96 -4.04
C GLY A 160 5.97 22.27 -2.54
N LYS A 161 7.07 21.97 -1.83
CA LYS A 161 7.21 22.18 -0.38
C LYS A 161 7.88 23.50 -0.02
N ALA A 162 8.47 24.19 -1.00
CA ALA A 162 9.09 25.49 -0.86
C ALA A 162 8.78 26.39 -2.06
N VAL A 163 9.03 27.70 -1.92
CA VAL A 163 8.91 28.69 -3.00
C VAL A 163 10.20 29.50 -3.04
N TRP A 164 10.84 29.57 -4.21
CA TRP A 164 12.00 30.44 -4.46
C TRP A 164 11.58 31.90 -4.35
N GLY A 165 12.23 32.63 -3.44
CA GLY A 165 11.94 34.03 -3.20
C GLY A 165 10.53 34.25 -2.64
N ARG A 166 10.42 34.79 -1.43
CA ARG A 166 9.18 35.53 -1.14
C ARG A 166 9.18 36.73 -2.09
N ALA A 167 8.11 36.89 -2.87
CA ALA A 167 7.80 38.19 -3.46
C ALA A 167 7.71 39.22 -2.32
N ARG A 168 8.76 40.02 -2.15
CA ARG A 168 8.75 41.33 -1.52
C ARG A 168 9.76 42.19 -2.23
#